data_AF-A0A2E5G471-F1
#
_entry.id   AF-A0A2E5G471-F1
#
_cell.length_a   1.000
_cell.length_b   1.000
_cell.length_c   1.000
_cell.angle_alpha   90.00
_cell.angle_beta   90.00
_cell.angle_gamma   90.00
#
_symmetry.space_group_name_H-M   'P 1'
#
loop_
_entity.id
_entity.type
_entity.pdbx_description
1 polymer ?
#
loop_
_entity_poly.entity_id
_entity_poly.type
_entity_poly.pdbx_seq_one_letter_code
_entity_poly.pdbx_strand_id
1 'polypeptide(L)' 'MTHKHMHTIDAFGADGLEIIIQGKDGRGRPFSVSFVSIEFLQYVETDQIKEKLIEYIKAI' A
#
# COMPACT_ATOMS: atom_id res chain seq x y z
N MET A 1 14.54 -4.73 21.16
CA MET A 1 14.49 -4.78 19.69
C MET A 1 13.03 -4.76 19.27
N THR A 2 12.51 -3.61 18.85
CA THR A 2 11.13 -3.50 18.38
C THR A 2 11.05 -4.23 17.05
N HIS A 3 10.45 -5.42 17.03
CA HIS A 3 10.16 -6.12 15.79
C HIS A 3 9.23 -5.22 14.98
N LYS A 4 9.79 -4.49 14.00
CA LYS A 4 9.00 -3.78 13.01
C LYS A 4 8.27 -4.84 12.23
N HIS A 5 7.01 -5.02 12.57
CA HIS A 5 6.08 -5.87 11.86
C HIS A 5 6.16 -5.55 10.35
N MET A 6 6.56 -6.55 9.57
CA MET A 6 6.84 -6.40 8.14
C MET A 6 5.51 -6.57 7.39
N HIS A 7 5.11 -5.57 6.61
CA HIS A 7 3.96 -5.67 5.71
C HIS A 7 4.42 -6.33 4.41
N THR A 8 3.73 -7.37 3.95
CA THR A 8 3.97 -7.99 2.63
C THR A 8 2.90 -7.54 1.65
N ILE A 9 3.31 -7.18 0.43
CA ILE A 9 2.39 -6.94 -0.69
C ILE A 9 2.36 -8.23 -1.51
N ASP A 10 1.18 -8.81 -1.63
CA ASP A 10 0.99 -10.11 -2.27
C ASP A 10 0.43 -9.94 -3.70
N ALA A 11 -0.31 -8.86 -3.97
CA ALA A 11 -0.83 -8.55 -5.30
C ALA A 11 -0.90 -7.04 -5.58
N PHE A 12 -0.60 -6.69 -6.84
CA PHE A 12 -0.74 -5.35 -7.40
C PHE A 12 -1.61 -5.45 -8.65
N GLY A 13 -2.72 -4.71 -8.68
CA GLY A 13 -3.66 -4.69 -9.80
C GLY A 13 -4.01 -3.26 -10.19
N ALA A 14 -4.36 -3.07 -11.46
CA ALA A 14 -4.93 -1.83 -11.95
C ALA A 14 -6.27 -2.15 -12.64
N ASP A 15 -7.30 -1.39 -12.31
CA ASP A 15 -8.61 -1.44 -12.97
C ASP A 15 -9.06 -0.02 -13.33
N GLY A 16 -9.00 0.31 -14.62
CA GLY A 16 -9.30 1.65 -15.12
C GLY A 16 -8.41 2.74 -14.49
N LEU A 17 -9.03 3.60 -13.66
CA LEU A 17 -8.35 4.69 -12.95
C LEU A 17 -7.99 4.32 -11.51
N GLU A 18 -8.11 3.06 -11.12
CA GLU A 18 -7.79 2.59 -9.77
C GLU A 18 -6.60 1.64 -9.76
N ILE A 19 -5.75 1.79 -8.75
CA ILE A 19 -4.65 0.88 -8.43
C ILE A 19 -4.95 0.25 -7.09
N ILE A 20 -5.02 -1.08 -7.09
CA ILE A 20 -5.36 -1.88 -5.92
C ILE A 20 -4.10 -2.60 -5.44
N ILE A 21 -3.78 -2.41 -4.15
CA ILE A 21 -2.68 -3.07 -3.48
C ILE A 21 -3.23 -3.97 -2.38
N GLN A 22 -2.93 -5.25 -2.47
CA GLN A 22 -3.35 -6.25 -1.50
C GLN A 22 -2.15 -6.91 -0.85
N GLY A 23 -2.31 -7.28 0.42
CA GLY A 23 -1.21 -7.85 1.18
C GLY A 23 -1.64 -8.32 2.56
N LYS A 24 -0.66 -8.56 3.43
CA LYS A 24 -0.88 -8.94 4.83
C LYS A 24 -0.20 -7.97 5.78
N ASP A 25 -0.91 -7.65 6.86
CA ASP A 25 -0.38 -6.81 7.92
C ASP A 25 0.66 -7.57 8.77
N GLY A 26 1.25 -6.85 9.72
CA GLY A 26 2.17 -7.38 10.71
C GLY A 26 1.74 -8.58 11.54
N ARG A 27 0.43 -8.86 11.55
CA ARG A 27 -0.24 -9.94 12.28
C ARG A 27 -0.77 -11.00 11.32
N GLY A 28 -0.47 -10.91 10.03
CA GLY A 28 -0.92 -11.83 8.98
C GLY A 28 -2.34 -11.59 8.49
N ARG A 29 -3.01 -10.51 8.90
CA ARG A 29 -4.37 -10.19 8.46
C ARG A 29 -4.34 -9.56 7.06
N PRO A 30 -5.24 -9.98 6.15
CA PRO A 30 -5.27 -9.41 4.81
C PRO A 30 -5.67 -7.93 4.83
N PHE A 31 -5.09 -7.13 3.95
CA PHE A 31 -5.51 -5.76 3.66
C PHE A 31 -5.67 -5.55 2.15
N SER A 32 -6.48 -4.55 1.79
CA SER A 32 -6.65 -4.06 0.43
C SER A 32 -6.75 -2.54 0.46
N VAL A 33 -5.94 -1.85 -0.31
CA VAL A 33 -5.95 -0.38 -0.45
C VAL A 33 -6.17 -0.05 -1.93
N SER A 34 -7.09 0.87 -2.23
CA SER A 34 -7.30 1.40 -3.58
C SER A 34 -6.76 2.84 -3.64
N PHE A 35 -6.09 3.17 -4.74
CA PHE A 35 -5.54 4.47 -5.06
C PHE A 35 -6.10 4.94 -6.40
N VAL A 36 -6.33 6.25 -6.55
CA VAL A 36 -6.53 6.82 -7.88
C VAL A 36 -5.20 6.78 -8.62
N SER A 37 -5.20 6.27 -9.85
CA SER A 37 -3.99 5.99 -10.64
C SER A 37 -3.13 7.23 -10.90
N ILE A 38 -3.76 8.40 -11.07
CA ILE A 38 -3.05 9.68 -11.23
C ILE A 38 -2.28 10.06 -9.96
N GLU A 39 -2.90 9.91 -8.79
CA GLU A 39 -2.27 10.22 -7.50
C GLU A 39 -1.14 9.23 -7.20
N PHE A 40 -1.36 7.96 -7.52
CA PHE A 40 -0.35 6.91 -7.37
C PHE A 40 0.89 7.19 -8.24
N LEU A 41 0.71 7.60 -9.50
CA LEU A 41 1.82 7.96 -10.39
C LEU A 41 2.64 9.13 -9.82
N GLN A 42 1.98 10.14 -9.25
CA GLN A 42 2.67 11.25 -8.58
C GLN A 42 3.50 10.77 -7.38
N TYR A 43 3.00 9.81 -6.62
CA TYR A 43 3.75 9.21 -5.50
C TYR A 43 4.95 8.38 -5.95
N VAL A 44 4.86 7.74 -7.11
CA VAL A 44 5.99 7.01 -7.72
C VAL A 44 7.04 7.99 -8.24
N GLU A 45 6.63 9.04 -8.93
CA GLU A 45 7.55 10.07 -9.45
C GLU A 45 8.30 10.83 -8.34
N THR A 46 7.72 10.89 -7.14
CA THR A 46 8.29 11.59 -5.99
C THR A 46 8.95 10.68 -4.95
N ASP A 47 9.07 9.37 -5.22
CA ASP A 47 9.55 8.34 -4.27
C ASP A 47 8.78 8.30 -2.92
N GLN A 48 7.63 8.95 -2.82
CA GLN A 48 6.81 9.06 -1.60
C GLN A 48 5.89 7.86 -1.39
N ILE A 49 5.79 6.96 -2.37
CA ILE A 49 4.81 5.87 -2.37
C ILE A 49 4.89 4.98 -1.12
N LYS A 50 6.10 4.77 -0.61
CA LYS A 50 6.34 3.94 0.57
C LYS A 50 5.75 4.55 1.84
N GLU A 51 5.87 5.87 2.02
CA GLU A 51 5.33 6.57 3.19
C GLU A 51 3.81 6.60 3.14
N LYS A 52 3.24 6.89 1.96
CA LYS A 52 1.79 6.89 1.75
C LYS A 52 1.17 5.52 2.00
N LEU A 53 1.79 4.45 1.52
CA LEU A 53 1.33 3.09 1.80
C LEU A 53 1.34 2.77 3.31
N ILE A 54 2.38 3.20 4.04
CA ILE A 54 2.45 3.00 5.49
C ILE A 54 1.38 3.80 6.24
N GLU A 55 1.12 5.06 5.84
CA GLU A 55 0.05 5.89 6.40
C GLU A 55 -1.32 5.20 6.26
N TYR A 56 -1.64 4.75 5.04
CA TYR A 56 -2.91 4.07 4.75
C TYR A 56 -3.08 2.77 5.53
N ILE A 57 -2.04 1.93 5.59
CA ILE A 57 -2.10 0.65 6.32
C ILE A 57 -2.28 0.87 7.83
N LYS A 58 -1.71 1.95 8.40
CA LYS A 58 -1.87 2.27 9.83
C LYS A 58 -3.22 2.89 10.18
N ALA A 59 -3.91 3.49 9.21
CA ALA A 59 -5.22 4.08 9.40
C ALA A 59 -6.36 3.04 9.45
N ILE A 60 -6.07 1.80 9.07
CA ILE A 60 -6.96 0.62 9.13
C ILE A 60 -6.73 -0.14 10.45
#